data_AF-A0A2T0S0Q2-F1
#
_entry.id   AF-A0A2T0S0Q2-F1
#
_cell.length_a   1.000
_cell.length_b   1.000
_cell.length_c   1.000
_cell.angle_alpha   90.00
_cell.angle_beta   90.00
_cell.angle_gamma   90.00
#
_symmetry.space_group_name_H-M   'P 1'
#
loop_
_entity.id
_entity.type
_entity.pdbx_description
1 polymer ?
#
loop_
_entity_poly.entity_id
_entity_poly.type
_entity_poly.pdbx_seq_one_letter_code
_entity_poly.pdbx_strand_id
1 'polypeptide(L)'
;MEAIFYLTKNGLIRRDLPEGFPPWQTVYYYFRKWSKDDTCLLIANELSMLHRQKAGKNPLPTVAIIDAQSVKNSATATQQIGFDGGKLSNGRKRFPIVDTMGHLLGRMCDRLTSLMVKRGWFVGKKLSISIRYWTT
;
A
#
# COMPACT_ATOMS: atom_id res chain seq x y z
N MET A 1 15.61 5.96 9.33
CA MET A 1 14.15 5.96 9.21
C MET A 1 13.62 7.39 9.06
N GLU A 2 14.01 8.29 9.95
CA GLU A 2 13.59 9.71 10.01
C GLU A 2 13.57 10.44 8.66
N ALA A 3 14.62 10.31 7.83
CA ALA A 3 14.67 10.98 6.53
C ALA A 3 13.53 10.54 5.57
N ILE A 4 13.15 9.25 5.57
CA ILE A 4 12.07 8.73 4.71
C ILE A 4 10.71 9.25 5.19
N PHE A 5 10.49 9.28 6.50
CA PHE A 5 9.27 9.82 7.09
C PHE A 5 9.17 11.33 6.90
N TYR A 6 10.28 12.06 7.04
CA TYR A 6 10.34 13.50 6.77
C TYR A 6 9.94 13.82 5.32
N LEU A 7 10.50 13.09 4.35
CA LEU A 7 10.13 13.25 2.93
C LEU A 7 8.64 12.98 2.69
N THR A 8 8.10 11.93 3.31
CA THR A 8 6.69 11.53 3.12
C THR A 8 5.73 12.50 3.80
N LYS A 9 6.07 13.02 4.98
CA LYS A 9 5.28 13.99 5.73
C LYS A 9 5.21 15.35 5.03
N ASN A 10 6.34 15.82 4.50
CA ASN A 10 6.44 17.17 3.94
C ASN A 10 6.27 17.22 2.40
N GLY A 11 6.24 16.06 1.73
CA GLY A 11 6.06 15.99 0.27
C GLY A 11 7.22 16.60 -0.54
N LEU A 12 8.41 16.70 0.06
CA LEU A 12 9.57 17.34 -0.56
C LEU A 12 10.19 16.47 -1.66
N ILE A 13 10.80 17.14 -2.63
CA ILE A 13 11.64 16.48 -3.63
C ILE A 13 12.82 15.87 -2.89
N ARG A 14 13.17 14.61 -3.21
CA ARG A 14 14.21 13.87 -2.48
C ARG A 14 15.58 14.60 -2.44
N ARG A 15 15.88 15.41 -3.46
CA ARG A 15 17.11 16.19 -3.56
C ARG A 15 17.14 17.42 -2.65
N ASP A 16 15.97 17.86 -2.17
CA ASP A 16 15.81 19.03 -1.30
C ASP A 16 15.78 18.61 0.17
N LEU A 17 16.54 17.57 0.52
CA LEU A 17 16.62 17.08 1.88
C LEU A 17 17.49 18.05 2.71
N PRO A 18 17.02 18.55 3.86
CA PRO A 18 17.78 19.50 4.66
C PRO A 18 19.14 18.96 5.13
N GLU A 19 20.08 19.88 5.37
CA GLU A 19 21.33 19.57 6.06
C GLU A 19 21.02 19.01 7.45
N GLY A 20 21.66 17.87 7.79
CA GLY A 20 21.40 17.11 9.02
C GLY A 20 20.84 15.71 8.77
N PHE A 21 20.32 15.43 7.58
CA PHE A 21 20.01 14.06 7.15
C PHE A 21 21.17 13.44 6.35
N PRO A 22 21.24 12.09 6.29
CA PRO A 22 22.17 11.42 5.37
C PRO A 22 21.95 11.84 3.92
N PRO A 23 22.96 11.75 3.04
CA PRO A 23 22.83 12.06 1.62
C PRO A 23 21.62 11.37 0.99
N TRP A 24 20.91 12.09 0.11
CA TRP A 24 19.65 11.64 -0.47
C TRP A 24 19.77 10.29 -1.20
N GLN A 25 20.95 9.98 -1.75
CA GLN A 25 21.28 8.71 -2.40
C GLN A 25 21.21 7.54 -1.41
N THR A 26 21.75 7.73 -0.21
CA THR A 26 21.72 6.73 0.87
C THR A 26 20.29 6.49 1.33
N VAL A 27 19.53 7.58 1.54
CA VAL A 27 18.10 7.49 1.89
C VAL A 27 17.33 6.74 0.80
N TYR A 28 17.61 7.02 -0.47
CA TYR A 28 16.99 6.30 -1.59
C TYR A 28 17.40 4.83 -1.66
N TYR A 29 18.67 4.52 -1.42
CA TYR A 29 19.18 3.15 -1.42
C TYR A 29 18.42 2.29 -0.42
N TYR A 30 18.29 2.75 0.83
CA TYR A 30 17.52 2.04 1.84
C TYR A 30 16.04 1.97 1.49
N PHE A 31 15.44 3.08 1.06
CA PHE A 31 14.04 3.08 0.63
C PHE A 31 13.78 2.04 -0.48
N ARG A 32 14.65 1.96 -1.49
CA ARG A 32 14.53 1.03 -2.61
C ARG A 32 14.75 -0.41 -2.18
N LYS A 33 15.71 -0.66 -1.28
CA LYS A 33 15.97 -1.97 -0.70
C LYS A 33 14.74 -2.46 0.09
N TRP A 34 14.25 -1.63 1.01
CA TRP A 34 13.10 -1.93 1.86
C TRP A 34 11.77 -2.06 1.13
N SER A 35 11.65 -1.39 -0.02
CA SER A 35 10.49 -1.54 -0.90
C SER A 35 10.46 -2.88 -1.65
N LYS A 36 11.58 -3.63 -1.67
CA LYS A 36 11.72 -4.91 -2.38
C LYS A 36 11.70 -6.13 -1.47
N ASP A 37 12.07 -5.98 -0.21
CA ASP A 37 12.20 -7.08 0.76
C ASP A 37 11.09 -7.08 1.82
N ASP A 38 9.98 -6.37 1.55
CA ASP A 38 8.81 -6.21 2.41
C ASP A 38 9.08 -5.59 3.81
N THR A 39 10.27 -5.06 4.07
CA THR A 39 10.59 -4.36 5.33
C THR A 39 9.59 -3.25 5.64
N CYS A 40 9.19 -2.47 4.63
CA CYS A 40 8.19 -1.42 4.81
C CYS A 40 6.82 -1.96 5.29
N LEU A 41 6.43 -3.14 4.82
CA LEU A 41 5.17 -3.79 5.22
C LEU A 41 5.25 -4.30 6.65
N LEU A 42 6.38 -4.90 7.05
CA LEU A 42 6.61 -5.36 8.42
C LEU A 42 6.54 -4.21 9.43
N ILE A 43 7.21 -3.09 9.12
CA ILE A 43 7.18 -1.90 9.98
C ILE A 43 5.77 -1.31 10.06
N ALA A 44 5.05 -1.26 8.93
CA ALA A 44 3.66 -0.80 8.92
C ALA A 44 2.75 -1.69 9.77
N ASN A 45 2.92 -3.01 9.72
CA ASN A 45 2.17 -3.96 10.53
C ASN A 45 2.44 -3.75 12.02
N GLU A 46 3.69 -3.61 12.43
CA GLU A 46 4.07 -3.38 13.82
C GLU A 46 3.46 -2.08 14.37
N LEU A 47 3.60 -0.98 13.62
CA LEU A 47 3.00 0.30 13.99
C LEU A 47 1.47 0.24 14.05
N SER A 48 0.85 -0.55 13.18
CA SER A 48 -0.60 -0.75 13.17
C SER A 48 -1.05 -1.52 14.42
N MET A 49 -0.33 -2.58 14.80
CA MET A 49 -0.64 -3.34 16.03
C MET A 49 -0.54 -2.44 17.27
N LEU A 50 0.53 -1.64 17.38
CA LEU A 50 0.72 -0.68 18.47
C LEU A 50 -0.38 0.38 18.50
N HIS A 51 -0.76 0.93 17.34
CA HIS A 51 -1.84 1.91 17.26
C HIS A 51 -3.19 1.31 17.66
N ARG A 52 -3.49 0.08 17.23
CA ARG A 52 -4.72 -0.64 17.60
C ARG A 52 -4.79 -0.92 19.09
N GLN A 53 -3.69 -1.35 19.71
CA GLN A 53 -3.61 -1.52 21.16
C GLN A 53 -3.87 -0.21 21.90
N LYS A 54 -3.25 0.89 21.45
CA LYS A 54 -3.48 2.22 22.03
C LYS A 54 -4.93 2.69 21.90
N ALA A 55 -5.64 2.26 20.85
CA ALA A 55 -7.06 2.52 20.65
C ALA A 55 -7.99 1.51 21.35
N GLY A 56 -7.46 0.60 22.19
CA GLY A 56 -8.24 -0.42 22.90
C GLY A 56 -8.82 -1.51 22.01
N LYS A 57 -8.24 -1.73 20.82
CA LYS A 57 -8.63 -2.79 19.87
C LYS A 57 -7.65 -3.96 19.93
N ASN A 58 -8.09 -5.13 19.45
CA ASN A 58 -7.20 -6.28 19.27
C ASN A 58 -6.05 -5.90 18.31
N PRO A 59 -4.77 -6.14 18.66
CA PRO A 59 -3.62 -5.86 17.80
C PRO A 59 -3.78 -6.49 16.42
N LEU A 60 -4.31 -7.70 16.35
CA LEU A 60 -4.60 -8.36 15.09
C LEU A 60 -5.99 -7.94 14.57
N PRO A 61 -6.10 -7.46 13.33
CA PRO A 61 -7.38 -7.10 12.74
C PRO A 61 -8.18 -8.36 12.38
N THR A 62 -9.45 -8.38 12.76
CA THR A 62 -10.38 -9.47 12.43
C THR A 62 -10.98 -9.33 11.03
N VAL A 63 -11.05 -8.10 10.50
CA VAL A 63 -11.68 -7.79 9.23
C VAL A 63 -10.72 -7.01 8.36
N ALA A 64 -10.63 -7.43 7.09
CA ALA A 64 -9.96 -6.71 6.03
C ALA A 64 -10.97 -6.22 4.99
N ILE A 65 -10.83 -4.96 4.63
CA ILE A 65 -11.63 -4.27 3.62
C ILE A 65 -10.77 -4.18 2.37
N ILE A 66 -11.30 -4.70 1.26
CA ILE A 66 -10.67 -4.60 -0.05
C ILE A 66 -11.45 -3.59 -0.89
N ASP A 67 -10.74 -2.61 -1.43
CA ASP A 67 -11.31 -1.62 -2.35
C ASP A 67 -10.60 -1.66 -3.71
N ALA A 68 -11.28 -1.22 -4.76
CA ALA A 68 -10.72 -1.13 -6.10
C ALA A 68 -10.29 0.31 -6.41
N GLN A 69 -8.98 0.56 -6.42
CA GLN A 69 -8.43 1.88 -6.69
C GLN A 69 -7.73 1.94 -8.05
N SER A 70 -8.16 2.86 -8.90
CA SER A 70 -7.48 3.18 -10.16
C SER A 70 -6.62 4.42 -9.96
N VAL A 71 -5.32 4.30 -10.23
CA VAL A 71 -4.33 5.37 -10.08
C VAL A 71 -3.80 5.75 -11.44
N LYS A 72 -3.74 7.05 -11.74
CA LYS A 72 -3.17 7.56 -12.98
C LYS A 72 -1.71 7.11 -13.12
N ASN A 73 -1.35 6.71 -14.33
CA ASN A 73 -0.01 6.23 -14.60
C ASN A 73 1.00 7.39 -14.65
N SER A 74 2.26 7.12 -14.30
CA SER A 74 3.38 8.01 -14.64
C SER A 74 3.86 7.71 -16.06
N ALA A 75 4.42 8.70 -16.76
CA ALA A 75 4.95 8.56 -18.12
C ALA A 75 6.01 7.45 -18.25
N THR A 76 6.71 7.12 -17.15
CA THR A 76 7.79 6.13 -17.11
C THR A 76 7.34 4.70 -16.80
N ALA A 77 6.09 4.51 -16.40
CA ALA A 77 5.59 3.19 -16.07
C ALA A 77 5.11 2.50 -17.35
N THR A 78 5.61 1.29 -17.60
CA THR A 78 5.34 0.50 -18.81
C THR A 78 4.69 -0.86 -18.53
N GLN A 79 4.65 -1.30 -17.26
CA GLN A 79 4.11 -2.60 -16.86
C GLN A 79 2.82 -2.47 -16.06
N GLN A 80 1.89 -3.41 -16.27
CA GLN A 80 0.62 -3.52 -15.51
C GLN A 80 -0.26 -2.26 -15.63
N ILE A 81 -0.45 -1.76 -16.85
CA ILE A 81 -1.24 -0.55 -17.16
C ILE A 81 -2.46 -0.96 -17.97
N GLY A 82 -3.55 -0.23 -17.81
CA GLY A 82 -4.75 -0.36 -18.63
C GLY A 82 -5.61 0.90 -18.57
N PHE A 83 -6.65 0.91 -19.38
CA PHE A 83 -7.67 1.94 -19.36
C PHE A 83 -8.82 1.51 -18.46
N ASP A 84 -9.18 2.35 -17.48
CA ASP A 84 -10.38 2.16 -16.68
C ASP A 84 -11.53 2.92 -17.34
N GLY A 85 -12.43 2.19 -18.02
CA GLY A 85 -13.60 2.76 -18.68
C GLY A 85 -14.60 3.41 -17.71
N GLY A 86 -14.63 3.00 -16.44
CA GLY A 86 -15.53 3.61 -15.46
C GLY A 86 -15.05 5.01 -15.02
N LYS A 87 -13.75 5.27 -15.09
CA LYS A 87 -13.13 6.56 -14.73
C LYS A 87 -12.56 7.32 -15.94
N LEU A 88 -12.70 6.74 -17.13
CA LEU A 88 -12.11 7.20 -18.39
C LEU A 88 -10.65 7.63 -18.22
N SER A 89 -9.86 6.81 -17.53
CA SER A 89 -8.47 7.15 -17.20
C SER A 89 -7.49 6.02 -17.49
N ASN A 90 -6.35 6.38 -18.07
CA ASN A 90 -5.22 5.49 -18.24
C ASN A 90 -4.46 5.38 -16.91
N GLY A 91 -4.26 4.15 -16.44
CA GLY A 91 -3.74 3.95 -15.10
C GLY A 91 -3.44 2.51 -14.77
N ARG A 92 -3.13 2.30 -13.49
CA ARG A 92 -3.01 0.98 -12.89
C ARG A 92 -4.12 0.80 -11.89
N LYS A 93 -4.85 -0.30 -12.02
CA LYS A 93 -5.83 -0.72 -11.01
C LYS A 93 -5.10 -1.51 -9.92
N ARG A 94 -5.30 -1.11 -8.67
CA ARG A 94 -4.74 -1.74 -7.48
C ARG A 94 -5.84 -1.99 -6.47
N PHE A 95 -5.68 -3.03 -5.67
CA PHE A 95 -6.63 -3.38 -4.62
C PHE A 95 -5.93 -3.28 -3.27
N PRO A 96 -5.95 -2.11 -2.61
CA PRO A 96 -5.47 -2.00 -1.24
C PRO A 96 -6.34 -2.85 -0.31
N ILE A 97 -5.67 -3.52 0.62
CA ILE A 97 -6.30 -4.27 1.71
C ILE A 97 -6.04 -3.46 2.98
N VAL A 98 -7.10 -2.99 3.62
CA VAL A 98 -7.01 -2.18 4.84
C VAL A 98 -7.82 -2.78 5.97
N ASP A 99 -7.44 -2.49 7.21
CA ASP A 99 -8.24 -2.87 8.37
C ASP A 99 -9.40 -1.89 8.63
N THR A 100 -10.14 -2.12 9.71
CA THR A 100 -11.26 -1.27 10.14
C THR A 100 -10.85 0.12 10.62
N MET A 101 -9.57 0.32 10.95
CA MET A 101 -8.99 1.61 11.36
C MET A 101 -8.27 2.33 10.21
N GLY A 102 -8.25 1.73 9.01
CA GLY A 102 -7.59 2.27 7.82
C GLY A 102 -6.09 1.94 7.71
N HIS A 103 -5.57 1.05 8.54
CA HIS A 103 -4.20 0.55 8.45
C HIS A 103 -4.03 -0.39 7.26
N LEU A 104 -2.92 -0.24 6.52
CA LEU A 104 -2.64 -1.05 5.35
C LEU A 104 -2.16 -2.45 5.76
N LEU A 105 -2.90 -3.48 5.35
CA LEU A 105 -2.55 -4.89 5.57
C LEU A 105 -1.82 -5.49 4.37
N GLY A 106 -2.01 -4.90 3.19
CA GLY A 106 -1.37 -5.36 1.97
C GLY A 106 -1.98 -4.72 0.73
N ARG A 107 -1.53 -5.18 -0.42
CA ARG A 107 -2.00 -4.73 -1.73
C ARG A 107 -1.99 -5.89 -2.70
N MET A 108 -3.09 -6.12 -3.41
CA MET A 108 -3.10 -7.04 -4.54
C MET A 108 -2.86 -6.26 -5.82
N CYS A 109 -1.82 -6.66 -6.56
CA CYS A 109 -1.38 -5.92 -7.74
C CYS A 109 -0.74 -6.81 -8.81
N ASP A 110 -1.28 -8.02 -9.02
CA ASP A 110 -0.74 -8.98 -9.98
C ASP A 110 -1.65 -9.21 -11.18
N ARG A 111 -1.05 -9.77 -12.25
CA ARG A 111 -1.70 -10.08 -13.53
C ARG A 111 -2.91 -11.00 -13.35
N LEU A 112 -2.86 -11.91 -12.37
CA LEU A 112 -3.97 -12.78 -11.97
C LEU A 112 -5.18 -11.99 -11.46
N THR A 113 -4.97 -10.88 -10.75
CA THR A 113 -6.06 -10.02 -10.25
C THR A 113 -6.74 -9.28 -11.40
N SER A 114 -5.98 -8.81 -12.41
CA SER A 114 -6.59 -8.27 -13.65
C SER A 114 -7.39 -9.33 -14.40
N LEU A 115 -6.96 -10.59 -14.38
CA LEU A 115 -7.68 -11.70 -15.00
C LEU A 115 -8.96 -12.06 -14.22
N MET A 116 -8.90 -12.06 -12.88
CA MET A 116 -10.05 -12.29 -11.99
C MET A 116 -11.09 -11.16 -12.12
N VAL A 117 -10.65 -9.91 -12.24
CA VAL A 117 -11.53 -8.76 -12.53
C VAL A 117 -12.14 -8.87 -13.93
N LYS A 118 -11.34 -9.22 -14.96
CA LYS A 118 -11.84 -9.47 -16.33
C LYS A 118 -12.83 -10.63 -16.39
N ARG A 119 -12.67 -11.64 -15.53
CA ARG A 119 -13.55 -12.80 -15.41
C ARG A 119 -14.79 -12.55 -14.53
N GLY A 120 -14.97 -11.34 -13.99
CA GLY A 120 -16.15 -10.99 -13.19
C GLY A 120 -16.15 -11.52 -11.75
N TRP A 121 -15.01 -11.94 -11.21
CA TRP A 121 -14.91 -12.46 -9.84
C TRP A 121 -14.90 -11.37 -8.78
N PHE A 122 -14.61 -10.13 -9.18
CA PHE A 122 -14.69 -8.93 -8.35
C PHE A 122 -15.54 -7.90 -9.08
N VAL A 123 -16.86 -8.10 -9.08
CA VAL A 123 -17.84 -7.09 -9.53
C VAL A 123 -18.18 -6.21 -8.33
N GLY A 124 -18.13 -4.91 -8.54
CA GLY A 124 -18.06 -3.90 -7.50
C GLY A 124 -19.06 -4.07 -6.38
N LYS A 125 -18.55 -4.40 -5.19
CA LYS A 125 -18.98 -3.91 -3.87
C LYS A 125 -17.75 -3.99 -2.96
N LYS A 126 -17.69 -3.09 -1.98
CA LYS A 126 -16.76 -3.15 -0.85
C LYS A 126 -16.76 -4.58 -0.32
N LEU A 127 -15.69 -5.34 -0.57
CA LEU A 127 -15.60 -6.72 -0.08
C LEU A 127 -15.02 -6.63 1.33
N SER A 128 -15.82 -7.00 2.32
CA SER A 128 -15.36 -7.23 3.68
C SER A 128 -15.04 -8.71 3.79
N ILE A 129 -13.76 -9.05 3.86
CA ILE A 129 -13.30 -10.42 4.12
C ILE A 129 -12.94 -10.49 5.60
N SER A 130 -13.58 -11.40 6.33
CA SER A 130 -13.18 -11.74 7.69
C SER A 130 -11.92 -12.61 7.59
N ILE A 131 -10.78 -12.10 8.07
CA ILE A 131 -9.55 -12.87 8.14
C ILE A 131 -9.60 -13.65 9.46
N ARG A 132 -9.93 -14.94 9.38
CA ARG A 132 -9.75 -15.86 10.52
C ARG A 132 -8.35 -16.44 10.45
N TYR A 133 -7.45 -15.95 11.32
CA TYR A 133 -6.22 -16.65 11.62
C TYR A 133 -6.59 -17.91 12.42
N TRP A 134 -6.37 -19.09 11.86
CA TRP A 134 -6.44 -20.33 12.63
C TRP A 134 -5.22 -20.36 13.56
N THR A 135 -5.45 -20.16 14.84
CA THR A 135 -4.47 -20.49 15.88
C THR A 135 -4.51 -21.99 16.08
N THR A 136 -3.43 -22.69 15.72
CA THR A 136 -3.10 -24.02 16.26
C THR A 136 -2.21 -23.86 17.48
#